data_AF-A0A9D7NTS2-F1
#
_entry.id   AF-A0A9D7NTS2-F1
#
_cell.length_a   1.000
_cell.length_b   1.000
_cell.length_c   1.000
_cell.angle_alpha   90.00
_cell.angle_beta   90.00
_cell.angle_gamma   90.00
#
_symmetry.space_group_name_H-M   'P 1'
#
loop_
_entity.id
_entity.type
_entity.pdbx_description
1 polymer ?
#
loop_
_entity_poly.entity_id
_entity_poly.type
_entity_poly.pdbx_seq_one_letter_code
_entity_poly.pdbx_strand_id
1 'polypeptide(L)'
;MTINEIRRVIFSAEWSRTDLSGATRQELARMDVQARLGKHIAALQALVIKPRFVQDIADCDYEIAACGRAIADWQELRQRVAA
;
A
#
# COMPACT_ATOMS: atom_id res chain seq x y z
N MET A 1 9.10 9.29 16.15
CA MET A 1 7.79 8.60 16.14
C MET A 1 7.70 7.63 17.30
N THR A 2 6.52 7.55 17.92
CA THR A 2 6.15 6.50 18.85
C THR A 2 5.77 5.22 18.10
N ILE A 3 5.74 4.08 18.79
CA ILE A 3 5.31 2.82 18.17
C ILE A 3 3.86 2.87 17.67
N ASN A 4 2.99 3.61 18.37
CA ASN A 4 1.60 3.79 17.96
C ASN A 4 1.49 4.60 16.67
N GLU A 5 2.37 5.59 16.46
CA GLU A 5 2.42 6.35 15.20
C GLU A 5 2.91 5.47 14.05
N ILE A 6 3.92 4.63 14.28
CA ILE A 6 4.40 3.65 13.28
C ILE A 6 3.26 2.73 12.85
N ARG A 7 2.55 2.12 13.82
CA ARG A 7 1.40 1.25 13.55
C ARG A 7 0.29 1.96 12.80
N ARG A 8 0.01 3.23 13.11
CA ARG A 8 -0.96 4.03 12.35
C ARG A 8 -0.57 4.22 10.89
N VAL A 9 0.71 4.40 10.58
CA VAL A 9 1.18 4.49 9.19
C VAL A 9 0.97 3.16 8.47
N ILE A 10 1.33 2.04 9.11
CA ILE A 10 1.10 0.68 8.57
C ILE A 10 -0.38 0.43 8.32
N PHE A 11 -1.24 0.64 9.33
CA PHE A 11 -2.70 0.48 9.19
C PHE A 11 -3.31 1.41 8.15
N SER A 12 -2.78 2.63 8.00
CA SER A 12 -3.27 3.55 6.96
C SER A 12 -2.98 3.02 5.55
N ALA A 13 -1.81 2.41 5.34
CA ALA A 13 -1.47 1.78 4.06
C ALA A 13 -2.37 0.57 3.79
N GLU A 14 -2.51 -0.32 4.78
CA GLU A 14 -3.39 -1.49 4.70
C GLU A 14 -4.84 -1.10 4.39
N TRP A 15 -5.38 -0.10 5.08
CA TRP A 15 -6.73 0.37 4.86
C TRP A 15 -6.89 0.95 3.45
N SER A 16 -5.93 1.76 2.99
CA SER A 16 -5.94 2.35 1.65
C SER A 16 -5.89 1.30 0.55
N ARG A 17 -5.13 0.21 0.75
CA ARG A 17 -5.08 -0.94 -0.14
C ARG A 17 -6.39 -1.74 -0.12
N THR A 18 -6.95 -1.99 1.06
CA THR A 18 -8.18 -2.76 1.22
C THR A 18 -9.39 -2.02 0.66
N ASP A 19 -9.42 -0.69 0.75
CA ASP A 19 -10.47 0.14 0.14
C ASP A 19 -10.59 -0.07 -1.38
N LEU A 20 -9.49 -0.41 -2.06
CA LEU A 20 -9.51 -0.72 -3.50
C LEU A 20 -10.29 -1.98 -3.85
N SER A 21 -10.45 -2.94 -2.92
CA SER A 21 -11.20 -4.18 -3.21
C SER A 21 -12.70 -3.94 -3.36
N GLY A 22 -13.21 -2.79 -2.93
CA GLY A 22 -14.61 -2.39 -3.12
C GLY A 22 -14.91 -1.88 -4.53
N ALA A 23 -13.88 -1.52 -5.32
CA ALA A 23 -14.07 -0.97 -6.65
C ALA A 23 -14.30 -2.06 -7.70
N THR A 24 -15.20 -1.80 -8.65
CA THR A 24 -15.30 -2.64 -9.85
C THR A 24 -14.03 -2.50 -10.70
N ARG A 25 -13.78 -3.46 -11.61
CA ARG A 25 -12.62 -3.39 -12.53
C ARG A 25 -12.58 -2.11 -13.36
N GLN A 26 -13.75 -1.60 -13.80
CA GLN A 26 -13.84 -0.38 -14.61
C GLN A 26 -13.54 0.87 -13.80
N GLU A 27 -14.01 0.93 -12.55
CA GLU A 27 -13.70 2.03 -11.63
C GLU A 27 -12.22 2.00 -11.26
N LEU A 28 -11.71 0.83 -10.88
CA LEU A 28 -10.31 0.64 -10.50
C LEU A 28 -9.36 1.06 -11.63
N ALA A 29 -9.66 0.72 -12.89
CA ALA A 29 -8.87 1.13 -14.05
C ALA A 29 -8.84 2.66 -14.27
N ARG A 30 -9.84 3.41 -13.78
CA ARG A 30 -9.91 4.88 -13.87
C ARG A 30 -9.27 5.59 -12.68
N MET A 31 -9.06 4.89 -11.56
CA MET A 31 -8.39 5.43 -10.38
C MET A 31 -6.88 5.55 -10.59
N ASP A 32 -6.24 6.50 -9.90
CA ASP A 32 -4.78 6.61 -9.82
C ASP A 32 -4.24 5.80 -8.63
N VAL A 33 -4.26 4.47 -8.77
CA VAL A 33 -3.78 3.54 -7.73
C VAL A 33 -2.28 3.73 -7.46
N GLN A 34 -1.50 4.05 -8.50
CA GLN A 34 -0.06 4.27 -8.36
C GLN A 34 0.25 5.48 -7.48
N ALA A 35 -0.37 6.64 -7.72
CA ALA A 35 -0.17 7.80 -6.84
C ALA A 35 -0.73 7.53 -5.43
N ARG A 36 -1.89 6.86 -5.35
CA ARG A 36 -2.55 6.57 -4.07
C ARG A 36 -1.72 5.65 -3.17
N LEU A 37 -1.20 4.54 -3.68
CA LEU A 37 -0.42 3.59 -2.88
C LEU A 37 1.06 3.95 -2.83
N GLY A 38 1.59 4.62 -3.86
CA GLY A 38 2.99 5.09 -3.90
C GLY A 38 3.34 6.02 -2.74
N LYS A 39 2.43 6.93 -2.35
CA LYS A 39 2.63 7.77 -1.15
C LYS A 39 2.69 6.96 0.15
N HIS A 40 1.96 5.85 0.24
CA HIS A 40 1.98 4.98 1.41
C HIS A 40 3.26 4.15 1.45
N ILE A 41 3.71 3.61 0.31
CA ILE A 41 5.01 2.93 0.20
C ILE A 41 6.14 3.87 0.64
N ALA A 42 6.16 5.11 0.13
CA ALA A 42 7.17 6.10 0.52
C ALA A 42 7.14 6.41 2.02
N ALA A 43 5.94 6.54 2.61
CA ALA A 43 5.79 6.74 4.05
C ALA A 43 6.27 5.55 4.87
N LEU A 44 6.00 4.32 4.44
CA LEU A 44 6.46 3.08 5.08
C LEU A 44 7.98 2.95 5.00
N GLN A 45 8.58 3.22 3.84
CA GLN A 45 10.04 3.18 3.64
C GLN A 45 10.79 4.22 4.48
N ALA A 46 10.12 5.32 4.84
CA ALA A 46 10.69 6.36 5.71
C ALA A 46 10.60 6.02 7.21
N LEU A 47 9.95 4.92 7.60
CA LEU A 47 9.81 4.54 9.00
C LEU A 47 11.13 4.07 9.59
N VAL A 48 11.50 4.63 10.74
CA VAL A 48 12.61 4.14 11.56
C VAL A 48 12.04 3.34 12.73
N ILE A 49 12.01 2.01 12.56
CA ILE A 49 11.49 1.07 13.56
C ILE A 49 12.67 0.48 14.34
N LYS A 50 12.61 0.53 15.68
CA LYS A 50 13.68 -0.05 16.52
C LYS A 50 13.71 -1.57 16.34
N PRO A 51 14.89 -2.22 16.25
CA PRO A 51 15.02 -3.66 15.99
C PRO A 51 14.25 -4.59 16.96
N ARG A 52 14.00 -4.13 18.19
CA ARG A 52 13.20 -4.89 19.17
C ARG A 52 11.72 -5.07 18.78
N PHE A 53 11.20 -4.27 17.85
CA PHE A 53 9.83 -4.35 17.35
C PHE A 53 9.77 -5.21 16.09
N VAL A 54 10.14 -6.48 16.21
CA VAL A 54 10.30 -7.41 15.07
C VAL A 54 9.00 -7.55 14.28
N GLN A 55 7.85 -7.62 14.95
CA GLN A 55 6.56 -7.73 14.29
C GLN A 55 6.25 -6.50 13.44
N ASP A 56 6.45 -5.30 13.99
CA ASP A 56 6.18 -4.05 13.28
C ASP A 56 7.08 -3.87 12.04
N ILE A 57 8.33 -4.39 12.09
CA ILE A 57 9.21 -4.45 10.92
C ILE A 57 8.63 -5.39 9.87
N ALA A 58 8.24 -6.61 10.26
CA ALA A 58 7.65 -7.57 9.34
C ALA A 58 6.34 -7.07 8.72
N ASP A 59 5.49 -6.41 9.51
CA ASP A 59 4.23 -5.83 9.05
C ASP A 59 4.50 -4.68 8.05
N CYS A 60 5.49 -3.83 8.32
CA CYS A 60 5.91 -2.77 7.41
C CYS A 60 6.41 -3.33 6.08
N ASP A 61 7.31 -4.31 6.11
CA ASP A 61 7.87 -4.95 4.91
C ASP A 61 6.78 -5.66 4.10
N TYR A 62 5.89 -6.37 4.79
CA TYR A 62 4.73 -7.00 4.17
C TYR A 62 3.85 -5.98 3.44
N GLU A 63 3.53 -4.86 4.10
CA GLU A 63 2.60 -3.88 3.53
C GLU A 63 3.23 -3.10 2.36
N ILE A 64 4.54 -2.82 2.40
CA ILE A 64 5.29 -2.30 1.24
C ILE A 64 5.13 -3.25 0.05
N ALA A 65 5.38 -4.54 0.26
CA ALA A 65 5.28 -5.54 -0.80
C ALA A 65 3.83 -5.71 -1.30
N ALA A 66 2.84 -5.66 -0.40
CA ALA A 66 1.43 -5.79 -0.74
C ALA A 66 0.93 -4.60 -1.58
N CYS A 67 1.30 -3.38 -1.20
CA CYS A 67 1.04 -2.18 -2.00
C CYS A 67 1.72 -2.24 -3.37
N GLY A 68 2.97 -2.72 -3.44
CA GLY A 68 3.69 -2.91 -4.70
C GLY A 68 2.98 -3.87 -5.65
N ARG A 69 2.50 -5.02 -5.15
CA ARG A 69 1.71 -5.99 -5.93
C ARG A 69 0.41 -5.37 -6.43
N ALA A 70 -0.33 -4.67 -5.57
CA ALA A 70 -1.60 -4.04 -5.96
C ALA A 70 -1.41 -2.97 -7.07
N ILE A 71 -0.30 -2.23 -7.05
CA ILE A 71 0.05 -1.30 -8.14
C ILE A 71 0.32 -2.07 -9.44
N ALA A 72 1.09 -3.15 -9.39
CA ALA A 72 1.40 -3.97 -10.56
C ALA A 72 0.12 -4.58 -11.18
N ASP A 73 -0.74 -5.17 -10.35
CA ASP A 73 -2.02 -5.74 -10.80
C ASP A 73 -2.92 -4.68 -11.45
N TRP A 74 -2.94 -3.46 -10.89
CA TRP A 74 -3.67 -2.33 -11.47
C TRP A 74 -3.08 -1.87 -12.82
N GLN A 75 -1.75 -1.82 -12.95
CA GLN A 75 -1.09 -1.47 -14.20
C GLN A 75 -1.45 -2.47 -15.31
N GLU A 76 -1.43 -3.76 -15.01
CA GLU A 76 -1.87 -4.80 -15.95
C GLU A 76 -3.35 -4.64 -16.33
N LEU A 77 -4.22 -4.40 -15.34
CA LEU A 77 -5.64 -4.17 -15.59
C LEU A 77 -5.86 -2.98 -16.55
N ARG A 78 -5.14 -1.87 -16.34
CA ARG A 78 -5.22 -0.70 -17.21
C ARG A 78 -4.79 -0.99 -18.64
N GLN A 79 -3.73 -1.77 -18.83
CA GLN A 79 -3.29 -2.18 -20.15
C GLN A 79 -4.35 -3.03 -20.87
N ARG A 80 -5.01 -3.96 -20.15
CA ARG A 80 -6.08 -4.80 -20.71
C ARG A 80 -7.35 -4.03 -21.06
N VAL A 81 -7.67 -2.95 -20.34
CA VAL A 81 -8.83 -2.10 -20.63
C VAL A 81 -8.57 -1.10 -21.77
N ALA A 82 -7.30 -0.74 -22.00
CA ALA A 82 -6.90 0.16 -23.08
C ALA A 82 -6.67 -0.55 -24.43
N ALA A 83 -6.51 -1.87 -24.43
CA ALA A 83 -6.37 -2.73 -25.61
C ALA A 83 -7.74 -3.08 -26.20
#